data_AF-A0A0F9DFV5-F1
#
_entry.id   AF-A0A0F9DFV5-F1
#
_cell.length_a   1.000
_cell.length_b   1.000
_cell.length_c   1.000
_cell.angle_alpha   90.00
_cell.angle_beta   90.00
_cell.angle_gamma   90.00
#
_symmetry.space_group_name_H-M   'P 1'
#
loop_
_entity.id
_entity.type
_entity.pdbx_description
1 polymer ?
#
loop_
_entity_poly.entity_id
_entity_poly.type
_entity_poly.pdbx_seq_one_letter_code
_entity_poly.pdbx_strand_id
1 'polypeptide(L)'
;LYFIPRELFFFQTLGLGVIGYALAQTIPWIFRAFLCRYYINKTLNIKSQKTMILQFFLAILTILITFFIKGFLNSSFFENPILLLIVSSIIALGIFIGFLIIFKELKREDLSFFIEILKLKSYTESVKKEFKR
;
A
#
# COMPACT_ATOMS: atom_id res chain seq x y z
N LEU A 1 -16.76 16.70 -4.71
CA LEU A 1 -17.46 17.56 -5.69
C LEU A 1 -16.68 18.82 -6.07
N TYR A 2 -16.03 19.53 -5.14
CA TYR A 2 -15.32 20.80 -5.41
C TYR A 2 -14.21 20.76 -6.47
N PHE A 3 -13.64 19.59 -6.77
CA PHE A 3 -12.57 19.46 -7.75
C PHE A 3 -13.04 19.06 -9.17
N ILE A 4 -14.33 18.74 -9.35
CA ILE A 4 -14.81 18.00 -10.52
C ILE A 4 -15.27 18.92 -11.65
N PRO A 5 -16.28 19.80 -11.48
CA PRO A 5 -16.65 20.74 -12.53
C PRO A 5 -15.66 21.91 -12.59
N ARG A 6 -15.61 22.63 -13.73
CA ARG A 6 -14.93 23.94 -13.85
C ARG A 6 -15.75 25.08 -13.26
N GLU A 7 -17.07 24.92 -13.23
CA GLU A 7 -17.99 25.87 -12.62
C GLU A 7 -19.11 25.12 -11.89
N LEU A 8 -19.39 25.53 -10.65
CA LEU A 8 -20.58 25.13 -9.91
C LEU A 8 -21.41 26.39 -9.66
N PHE A 9 -22.48 26.55 -10.45
CA PHE A 9 -23.38 27.70 -10.47
C PHE A 9 -22.69 29.05 -10.76
N PHE A 10 -22.05 29.66 -9.77
CA PHE A 10 -21.36 30.96 -9.86
C PHE A 10 -19.92 30.92 -9.34
N PHE A 11 -19.46 29.77 -8.82
CA PHE A 11 -18.11 29.62 -8.27
C PHE A 11 -17.21 28.89 -9.26
N GLN A 12 -16.06 29.52 -9.58
CA GLN A 12 -14.96 28.86 -10.26
C GLN A 12 -14.37 27.78 -9.36
N THR A 13 -14.54 26.53 -9.77
CA THR A 13 -13.93 25.37 -9.13
C THR A 13 -12.63 25.02 -9.85
N LEU A 14 -11.75 24.25 -9.19
CA LEU A 14 -10.43 23.93 -9.73
C LEU A 14 -10.44 23.22 -11.10
N GLY A 15 -11.57 22.65 -11.51
CA GLY A 15 -11.76 22.21 -12.90
C GLY A 15 -10.82 21.10 -13.35
N LEU A 16 -10.39 20.24 -12.42
CA LEU A 16 -9.37 19.21 -12.64
C LEU A 16 -9.93 17.93 -13.28
N GLY A 17 -11.24 17.90 -13.61
CA GLY A 17 -11.88 16.79 -14.31
C GLY A 17 -11.69 15.45 -13.61
N VAL A 18 -11.16 14.46 -14.32
CA VAL A 18 -10.92 13.09 -13.82
C VAL A 18 -9.92 13.06 -12.66
N ILE A 19 -8.87 13.90 -12.72
CA ILE A 19 -7.88 14.01 -11.63
C ILE A 19 -8.54 14.62 -10.40
N GLY A 20 -9.41 15.61 -10.61
CA GLY A 20 -10.20 16.22 -9.54
C GLY A 20 -11.16 15.24 -8.87
N TYR A 21 -11.77 14.34 -9.64
CA TYR A 21 -12.59 13.26 -9.10
C TYR A 21 -11.78 12.30 -8.23
N ALA A 22 -10.61 11.86 -8.70
CA ALA A 22 -9.72 10.99 -7.95
C ALA A 22 -9.28 11.64 -6.62
N LEU A 23 -8.89 12.92 -6.65
CA LEU A 23 -8.53 13.67 -5.43
C LEU A 23 -9.71 13.87 -4.49
N ALA A 24 -10.89 14.20 -5.02
CA ALA A 24 -12.10 14.35 -4.23
C ALA A 24 -12.51 13.06 -3.51
N GLN A 25 -12.15 11.90 -4.04
CA GLN A 25 -12.35 10.63 -3.36
C GLN A 25 -11.24 10.31 -2.37
N THR A 26 -9.97 10.45 -2.75
CA THR A 26 -8.85 10.02 -1.90
C THR A 26 -8.65 10.89 -0.67
N ILE A 27 -8.84 12.21 -0.77
CA ILE A 27 -8.61 13.15 0.33
C ILE A 27 -9.53 12.86 1.54
N PRO A 28 -10.86 12.66 1.39
CA PRO A 28 -11.72 12.25 2.50
C PRO A 28 -11.30 10.95 3.18
N TRP A 29 -10.83 9.95 2.41
CA TRP A 29 -10.34 8.69 2.98
C TRP A 29 -9.09 8.89 3.82
N ILE A 30 -8.15 9.71 3.33
CA ILE A 30 -6.94 10.08 4.08
C ILE A 30 -7.34 10.80 5.38
N PHE A 31 -8.23 11.80 5.30
CA PHE A 31 -8.68 12.55 6.46
C PHE A 31 -9.39 11.65 7.49
N ARG A 32 -10.26 10.75 7.02
CA ARG A 32 -10.93 9.76 7.86
C ARG A 32 -9.94 8.84 8.58
N ALA A 33 -8.90 8.37 7.90
CA ALA A 33 -7.87 7.53 8.52
C ALA A 33 -7.17 8.24 9.69
N PHE A 34 -6.82 9.52 9.52
CA PHE A 34 -6.24 10.34 10.59
C PHE A 34 -7.22 10.57 11.74
N LEU A 35 -8.47 10.90 11.45
CA LEU A 35 -9.51 11.07 12.47
C LEU A 35 -9.76 9.80 13.27
N CYS A 36 -9.89 8.65 12.61
CA CYS A 36 -10.02 7.36 13.26
C CYS A 36 -8.82 7.08 14.17
N ARG A 37 -7.59 7.38 13.71
CA ARG A 37 -6.39 7.20 14.53
C ARG A 37 -6.39 8.10 15.76
N TYR A 38 -6.76 9.37 15.60
CA TYR A 38 -6.89 10.31 16.71
C TYR A 38 -7.92 9.83 17.74
N TYR A 39 -9.09 9.39 17.27
CA TYR A 39 -10.17 8.91 18.13
C TYR A 39 -9.80 7.63 18.90
N ILE A 40 -9.13 6.68 18.23
CA ILE A 40 -8.61 5.44 18.86
C ILE A 40 -7.58 5.80 19.95
N ASN A 41 -6.65 6.70 19.66
CA ASN A 41 -5.66 7.12 20.64
C ASN A 41 -6.32 7.82 21.85
N LYS A 42 -7.33 8.67 21.62
CA LYS A 42 -8.05 9.38 22.67
C LYS A 42 -8.95 8.46 23.53
N THR A 43 -9.59 7.47 22.92
CA THR A 43 -10.59 6.62 23.59
C THR A 43 -9.95 5.37 24.21
N LEU A 44 -9.01 4.75 23.50
CA LEU A 44 -8.43 3.45 23.86
C LEU A 44 -6.97 3.56 24.35
N ASN A 45 -6.35 4.75 24.33
CA ASN A 45 -4.94 4.97 24.70
C ASN A 45 -3.94 4.06 23.96
N ILE A 46 -4.30 3.57 22.77
CA ILE A 46 -3.44 2.71 21.96
C ILE A 46 -2.39 3.60 21.27
N LYS A 47 -1.14 3.48 21.73
CA LYS A 47 0.01 4.24 21.19
C LYS A 47 0.24 3.92 19.72
N SER A 48 0.72 4.92 18.98
CA SER A 48 1.07 4.71 17.58
C SER A 48 2.30 3.83 17.41
N GLN A 49 2.22 2.84 16.52
CA GLN A 49 3.34 1.98 16.17
C GLN A 49 4.34 2.75 15.31
N LYS A 50 5.55 2.96 15.84
CA LYS A 50 6.65 3.66 15.14
C LYS A 50 7.03 2.97 13.83
N THR A 51 6.86 1.66 13.75
CA THR A 51 7.09 0.83 12.56
C THR A 51 6.28 1.29 11.35
N MET A 52 5.06 1.79 11.55
CA MET A 52 4.21 2.27 10.44
C MET A 52 4.83 3.47 9.71
N ILE A 53 5.55 4.33 10.43
CA ILE A 53 6.24 5.49 9.85
C ILE A 53 7.45 5.01 9.03
N LEU A 54 8.20 4.05 9.56
CA LEU A 54 9.35 3.47 8.85
C LEU A 54 8.91 2.80 7.54
N GLN A 55 7.83 2.02 7.56
CA GLN A 55 7.22 1.43 6.35
C GLN A 55 6.86 2.45 5.30
N PHE A 56 6.29 3.59 5.71
CA PHE A 56 5.94 4.67 4.80
C PHE A 56 7.18 5.26 4.12
N PHE A 57 8.26 5.49 4.86
CA PHE A 57 9.54 5.94 4.29
C PHE A 57 10.16 4.91 3.36
N LEU A 58 10.13 3.62 3.72
CA LEU A 58 10.61 2.54 2.87
C LEU A 58 9.83 2.46 1.55
N ALA A 59 8.51 2.62 1.59
CA ALA A 59 7.67 2.62 0.40
C ALA A 59 8.03 3.78 -0.55
N ILE A 60 8.21 4.99 -0.01
CA ILE A 60 8.67 6.16 -0.79
C ILE A 60 10.04 5.89 -1.42
N LEU A 61 10.97 5.34 -0.65
CA LEU A 61 12.30 4.99 -1.15
C LEU A 61 12.23 3.94 -2.27
N THR A 62 11.40 2.91 -2.13
CA THR A 62 11.20 1.93 -3.19
C THR A 62 10.63 2.57 -4.45
N ILE A 63 9.64 3.46 -4.35
CA ILE A 63 9.08 4.16 -5.50
C ILE A 63 10.16 4.96 -6.24
N LEU A 64 11.01 5.68 -5.50
CA LEU A 64 12.12 6.44 -6.09
C LEU A 64 13.09 5.52 -6.83
N ILE A 65 13.51 4.41 -6.22
CA ILE A 65 14.43 3.45 -6.84
C ILE A 65 13.80 2.80 -8.07
N THR A 66 12.54 2.37 -7.99
CA THR A 66 11.82 1.78 -9.13
C THR A 66 11.66 2.78 -10.28
N PHE A 67 11.48 4.07 -9.99
CA PHE A 67 11.43 5.11 -11.01
C PHE A 67 12.74 5.18 -11.81
N PHE A 68 13.89 5.18 -11.12
CA PHE A 68 15.21 5.13 -11.78
C PHE A 68 15.41 3.84 -12.59
N ILE A 69 15.04 2.69 -12.01
CA ILE A 69 15.16 1.39 -12.70
C ILE A 69 14.29 1.37 -13.96
N LYS A 70 13.06 1.87 -13.90
CA LYS A 70 12.18 1.97 -15.07
C LYS A 70 12.79 2.85 -16.15
N GLY A 71 13.37 3.99 -15.79
CA GLY A 71 14.07 4.87 -16.72
C GLY A 71 15.20 4.16 -17.46
N PHE A 72 16.01 3.39 -16.72
CA PHE A 72 17.11 2.60 -17.28
C PHE A 72 16.63 1.43 -18.15
N LEU A 73 15.60 0.70 -17.73
CA LEU A 73 15.06 -0.44 -18.49
C LEU A 73 14.43 0.01 -19.82
N ASN A 74 13.76 1.16 -19.82
CA ASN A 74 13.11 1.71 -21.00
C ASN A 74 14.13 2.14 -22.08
N SER A 75 15.35 2.55 -21.69
CA SER A 75 16.40 2.92 -22.64
C SER A 75 17.16 1.75 -23.25
N SER A 76 17.08 0.55 -22.66
CA SER A 76 18.03 -0.53 -22.99
C SER A 76 17.41 -1.86 -23.42
N PHE A 77 16.17 -2.20 -23.04
CA PHE A 77 15.71 -3.60 -23.17
C PHE A 77 14.28 -3.84 -23.69
N PHE A 78 13.33 -2.91 -23.53
CA PHE A 78 11.93 -3.21 -23.81
C PHE A 78 11.18 -2.13 -24.59
N GLU A 79 10.87 -2.43 -25.86
CA GLU A 79 9.93 -1.63 -26.66
C GLU A 79 8.46 -1.91 -26.29
N ASN A 80 8.16 -3.10 -25.76
CA ASN A 80 6.79 -3.48 -25.40
C ASN A 80 6.39 -2.90 -24.01
N PRO A 81 5.38 -2.01 -23.95
CA PRO A 81 5.01 -1.31 -22.72
C PRO A 81 4.40 -2.23 -21.64
N ILE A 82 3.72 -3.31 -22.03
CA ILE A 82 3.08 -4.24 -21.09
C ILE A 82 4.14 -5.06 -20.35
N LEU A 83 5.12 -5.56 -21.09
CA LEU A 83 6.17 -6.39 -20.53
C LEU A 83 7.07 -5.57 -19.59
N LEU A 84 7.38 -4.32 -19.96
CA LEU A 84 8.06 -3.36 -19.08
C LEU A 84 7.29 -3.15 -17.76
N LEU A 85 5.96 -3.04 -17.82
CA LEU A 85 5.12 -2.84 -16.64
C LEU A 85 5.14 -4.06 -15.71
N ILE A 86 5.06 -5.27 -16.26
CA ILE A 86 5.14 -6.52 -15.48
C ILE A 86 6.50 -6.63 -14.79
N VAL A 87 7.60 -6.48 -15.55
CA VAL A 87 8.96 -6.61 -15.01
C VAL A 87 9.25 -5.55 -13.96
N SER A 88 8.90 -4.28 -14.23
CA SER A 88 9.08 -3.20 -13.25
C SER A 88 8.27 -3.42 -11.97
N SER A 89 7.07 -3.99 -12.07
CA SER A 89 6.24 -4.30 -10.89
C SER A 89 6.83 -5.43 -10.04
N ILE A 90 7.36 -6.49 -10.67
CA ILE A 90 8.04 -7.59 -9.97
C ILE A 90 9.28 -7.07 -9.25
N ILE A 91 10.07 -6.23 -9.92
CA ILE A 91 11.27 -5.62 -9.33
C ILE A 91 10.89 -4.71 -8.15
N ALA A 92 9.86 -3.89 -8.29
CA ALA A 92 9.39 -3.01 -7.21
C ALA A 92 8.97 -3.81 -5.96
N LEU A 93 8.20 -4.88 -6.16
CA LEU A 93 7.81 -5.80 -5.09
C LEU A 93 9.04 -6.43 -4.42
N GLY A 94 9.99 -6.93 -5.21
CA GLY A 94 11.22 -7.53 -4.70
C GLY A 94 12.05 -6.56 -3.86
N ILE A 95 12.20 -5.31 -4.31
CA ILE A 95 12.94 -4.27 -3.58
C ILE A 95 12.22 -3.90 -2.29
N PHE A 96 10.89 -3.74 -2.31
CA PHE A 96 10.12 -3.41 -1.12
C PHE A 96 10.21 -4.51 -0.05
N ILE A 97 10.00 -5.77 -0.45
CA ILE A 97 10.13 -6.92 0.46
C ILE A 97 11.57 -7.04 0.97
N GLY A 98 12.56 -6.84 0.11
CA GLY A 98 13.97 -6.81 0.48
C GLY A 98 14.25 -5.78 1.57
N PHE A 99 13.72 -4.56 1.45
CA PHE A 99 13.84 -3.54 2.49
C PHE A 99 13.17 -3.93 3.80
N LEU A 100 11.96 -4.50 3.77
CA LEU A 100 11.30 -4.96 4.99
C LEU A 100 12.12 -6.01 5.75
N ILE A 101 12.84 -6.88 5.03
CA ILE A 101 13.74 -7.89 5.62
C ILE A 101 14.99 -7.22 6.20
N ILE A 102 15.63 -6.30 5.44
CA ILE A 102 16.86 -5.60 5.88
C ILE A 102 16.62 -4.78 7.16
N PHE A 103 15.49 -4.06 7.22
CA PHE A 103 15.10 -3.25 8.38
C PHE A 103 14.54 -4.10 9.54
N LYS A 104 14.55 -5.44 9.41
CA LYS A 104 14.04 -6.41 10.41
C LYS A 104 12.59 -6.15 10.82
N GLU A 105 11.81 -5.50 9.96
CA GLU A 105 10.38 -5.34 10.18
C GLU A 105 9.62 -6.63 9.91
N LEU A 106 10.14 -7.45 8.99
CA LEU A 106 9.64 -8.79 8.72
C LEU A 106 10.52 -9.81 9.45
N LYS A 107 10.07 -10.31 10.61
CA LYS A 107 10.82 -11.35 11.33
C LYS A 107 10.62 -12.70 10.64
N ARG A 108 11.57 -13.62 10.83
CA ARG A 108 11.43 -15.02 10.37
C ARG A 108 10.20 -15.70 10.99
N GLU A 109 9.82 -15.29 12.19
CA GLU A 109 8.61 -15.73 12.88
C GLU A 109 7.35 -15.33 12.10
N ASP A 110 7.27 -14.09 11.61
CA ASP A 110 6.14 -13.61 10.80
C ASP A 110 6.07 -14.35 9.46
N LEU A 111 7.22 -14.60 8.82
CA LEU A 111 7.29 -15.41 7.60
C LEU A 111 6.82 -16.85 7.82
N SER A 112 7.23 -17.46 8.93
CA SER A 112 6.76 -18.80 9.32
C SER A 112 5.25 -18.82 9.51
N PHE A 113 4.69 -17.80 10.17
CA PHE A 113 3.25 -17.63 10.36
C PHE A 113 2.51 -17.44 9.02
N PHE A 114 3.04 -16.64 8.10
CA PHE A 114 2.46 -16.49 6.75
C PHE A 114 2.46 -17.80 5.96
N ILE A 115 3.57 -18.56 6.00
CA ILE A 115 3.67 -19.88 5.36
C ILE A 115 2.69 -20.87 6.01
N GLU A 116 2.50 -20.77 7.32
CA GLU A 116 1.57 -21.61 8.07
C GLU A 116 0.10 -21.28 7.76
N ILE A 117 -0.25 -20.00 7.57
CA ILE A 117 -1.58 -19.59 7.06
C ILE A 117 -1.81 -20.09 5.64
N LEU A 118 -0.79 -20.00 4.77
CA LEU A 118 -0.84 -20.51 3.40
C LEU A 118 -1.07 -22.03 3.35
N LYS A 119 -0.66 -22.76 4.40
CA LYS A 119 -1.04 -24.16 4.59
C LYS A 119 -2.49 -24.23 5.07
N LEU A 120 -3.42 -24.22 4.12
CA LEU A 120 -4.85 -24.54 4.26
C LEU A 120 -5.16 -25.81 5.09
N LYS A 121 -4.15 -26.69 5.22
CA LYS A 121 -4.17 -27.90 6.05
C LYS A 121 -4.33 -27.62 7.56
N SER A 122 -3.77 -26.52 8.07
CA SER A 122 -3.90 -26.13 9.49
C SER A 122 -5.34 -25.70 9.85
N TYR A 123 -5.99 -24.96 8.94
CA TYR A 123 -7.38 -24.54 9.11
C TYR A 123 -8.35 -25.73 9.07
N THR A 124 -8.15 -26.66 8.13
CA THR A 124 -9.01 -27.84 8.01
C THR A 124 -8.86 -28.83 9.18
N GLU A 125 -7.66 -28.95 9.77
CA GLU A 125 -7.44 -29.73 10.99
C GLU A 125 -8.04 -29.07 12.23
N SER A 126 -7.96 -27.74 12.33
CA SER A 126 -8.57 -26.97 13.44
C SER A 126 -10.10 -27.06 13.41
N VAL A 127 -10.70 -26.89 12.23
CA VAL A 127 -12.16 -27.06 12.03
C VAL A 127 -12.59 -28.51 12.30
N LYS A 128 -11.83 -29.52 11.83
CA LYS A 128 -12.14 -30.93 12.13
C LYS A 128 -12.07 -31.27 13.62
N LYS A 129 -11.19 -30.62 14.39
CA LYS A 129 -11.12 -30.80 15.85
C LYS A 129 -12.31 -30.17 16.57
N GLU A 130 -12.84 -29.07 16.04
CA GLU A 130 -14.01 -28.40 16.58
C GLU A 130 -15.31 -29.17 16.29
N PHE A 131 -15.44 -29.77 15.10
CA PHE A 131 -16.59 -30.61 14.72
C PHE A 131 -16.56 -32.05 15.28
N LYS A 132 -15.45 -32.47 15.89
CA LYS A 132 -15.33 -33.77 16.59
C LYS A 132 -15.61 -33.69 18.09
N ARG A 133 -15.95 -32.50 18.59
CA ARG A 133 -16.46 -32.29 19.95
C ARG A 133 -17.98 -32.31 19.92
#